data_AF-A0A6L5DYK6-F1
#
_entry.id   AF-A0A6L5DYK6-F1
#
_cell.length_a   1.000
_cell.length_b   1.000
_cell.length_c   1.000
_cell.angle_alpha   90.00
_cell.angle_beta   90.00
_cell.angle_gamma   90.00
#
_symmetry.space_group_name_H-M   'P 1'
#
loop_
_entity.id
_entity.type
_entity.pdbx_description
1 polymer ?
#
loop_
_entity_poly.entity_id
_entity_poly.type
_entity_poly.pdbx_seq_one_letter_code
_entity_poly.pdbx_strand_id
1 'polypeptide(L)'
;MKTIINHILNFFSSSDKEDEHLVEIQRNDKCYCDSGKKYKNCHLIKLQKKGKIALYSIDKNGINKRVEILSKRKYKNQSIRFRTNLTGKDIGGGGNLE
;
A
#
# COMPACT_ATOMS: atom_id res chain seq x y z
N MET A 1 24.71 -1.35 31.50
CA MET A 1 23.27 -1.04 31.72
C MET A 1 22.61 -0.84 30.36
N LYS A 2 21.98 -1.90 29.83
CA LYS A 2 21.42 -1.99 28.47
C LYS A 2 19.90 -1.82 28.52
N THR A 3 19.39 -0.62 28.76
CA THR A 3 17.93 -0.38 28.88
C THR A 3 17.36 0.50 27.77
N ILE A 4 18.20 1.30 27.09
CA ILE A 4 17.73 2.23 26.05
C ILE A 4 17.63 1.54 24.67
N ILE A 5 18.47 0.53 24.41
CA ILE A 5 18.54 -0.14 23.09
C ILE A 5 17.27 -0.97 22.80
N ASN A 6 16.59 -1.49 23.82
CA ASN A 6 15.37 -2.29 23.63
C ASN A 6 14.15 -1.47 23.18
N HIS A 7 14.09 -0.17 23.48
CA HIS A 7 12.98 0.68 23.02
C HIS A 7 13.09 1.07 21.55
N ILE A 8 14.30 1.04 20.97
CA ILE A 8 14.54 1.35 19.56
C ILE A 8 14.33 0.09 18.69
N LEU A 9 14.67 -1.09 19.20
CA LEU A 9 14.47 -2.36 18.50
C LEU A 9 12.97 -2.65 18.25
N ASN A 10 12.09 -2.35 19.22
CA ASN A 10 10.63 -2.50 19.04
C ASN A 10 10.01 -1.52 18.03
N PHE A 11 10.72 -0.48 17.61
CA PHE A 11 10.25 0.43 16.56
C PHE A 11 10.52 -0.12 15.15
N PHE A 12 11.52 -0.99 15.00
CA PHE A 12 11.89 -1.62 13.72
C PHE A 12 11.30 -3.03 13.53
N SER A 13 10.83 -3.70 14.59
CA SER A 13 10.16 -5.01 14.51
C SER A 13 8.76 -5.01 13.87
N SER A 14 8.36 -3.94 13.16
CA SER A 14 7.06 -3.89 12.47
C SER A 14 7.15 -4.34 11.00
N SER A 15 8.23 -5.02 10.60
CA SER A 15 8.46 -5.50 9.24
C SER A 15 7.78 -6.85 8.95
N ASP A 16 6.83 -7.31 9.76
CA ASP A 16 6.05 -8.53 9.47
C ASP A 16 4.78 -8.25 8.64
N LYS A 17 4.84 -7.29 7.72
CA LYS A 17 3.79 -7.06 6.70
C LYS A 17 4.30 -7.27 5.29
N GLU A 18 5.32 -8.10 5.14
CA GLU A 18 6.05 -8.29 3.87
C GLU A 18 5.26 -9.10 2.83
N ASP A 19 4.06 -9.58 3.18
CA ASP A 19 3.42 -10.69 2.48
C ASP A 19 1.99 -10.39 1.96
N GLU A 20 1.44 -9.22 2.27
CA GLU A 20 0.10 -8.82 1.83
C GLU A 20 0.18 -7.94 0.58
N HIS A 21 -0.34 -8.46 -0.54
CA HIS A 21 -0.43 -7.71 -1.79
C HIS A 21 -1.76 -6.92 -1.85
N LEU A 22 -1.66 -5.60 -1.92
CA LEU A 22 -2.81 -4.71 -2.05
C LEU A 22 -3.18 -4.49 -3.52
N VAL A 23 -4.40 -4.89 -3.90
CA VAL A 23 -4.94 -4.75 -5.26
C VAL A 23 -6.13 -3.79 -5.26
N GLU A 24 -6.11 -2.77 -6.12
CA GLU A 24 -7.21 -1.82 -6.24
C GLU A 24 -8.45 -2.45 -6.89
N ILE A 25 -9.61 -2.24 -6.26
CA ILE A 25 -10.90 -2.67 -6.81
C ILE A 25 -11.24 -1.81 -8.02
N GLN A 26 -11.36 -2.43 -9.19
CA GLN A 26 -11.63 -1.71 -10.43
C GLN A 26 -13.10 -1.29 -10.52
N ARG A 27 -13.36 -0.25 -11.33
CA ARG A 27 -14.69 0.34 -11.49
C ARG A 27 -15.77 -0.69 -11.89
N ASN A 28 -15.40 -1.65 -12.73
CA ASN A 28 -16.32 -2.65 -13.27
C ASN A 28 -16.41 -3.94 -12.43
N ASP A 29 -15.57 -4.09 -11.41
CA ASP A 29 -15.60 -5.25 -10.51
C ASP A 29 -16.86 -5.27 -9.65
N LYS A 30 -17.19 -6.44 -9.12
CA LYS A 30 -18.26 -6.57 -8.12
C LYS A 30 -17.87 -5.78 -6.87
N CYS A 31 -18.81 -5.02 -6.31
CA CYS A 31 -18.55 -4.26 -5.09
C CYS A 31 -18.36 -5.21 -3.90
N TYR A 32 -17.41 -4.87 -3.03
CA TYR A 32 -17.08 -5.61 -1.81
C TYR A 32 -18.18 -5.72 -0.74
N CYS A 33 -19.34 -5.09 -0.96
CA CYS A 33 -20.46 -5.09 0.00
C CYS A 33 -21.51 -6.16 -0.34
N ASP A 34 -21.17 -7.09 -1.22
CA ASP A 34 -22.01 -8.21 -1.70
C ASP A 34 -23.37 -7.85 -2.30
N SER A 35 -23.67 -6.56 -2.52
CA SER A 35 -24.91 -6.08 -3.15
C SER A 35 -25.15 -6.54 -4.60
N GLY A 36 -24.21 -7.27 -5.21
CA GLY A 36 -24.26 -7.69 -6.62
C GLY A 36 -23.98 -6.56 -7.63
N LYS A 37 -23.93 -5.30 -7.19
CA LYS A 37 -23.70 -4.14 -8.05
C LYS A 37 -22.20 -3.98 -8.39
N LYS A 38 -21.93 -3.40 -9.57
CA LYS A 38 -20.57 -2.95 -9.95
C LYS A 38 -20.08 -1.89 -8.97
N TYR A 39 -18.77 -1.89 -8.65
CA TYR A 39 -18.17 -0.99 -7.68
C TYR A 39 -18.42 0.48 -7.99
N LYS A 40 -18.35 0.87 -9.28
CA LYS A 40 -18.67 2.23 -9.74
C LYS A 40 -20.09 2.69 -9.42
N ASN A 41 -21.04 1.77 -9.37
CA ASN A 41 -22.46 2.02 -9.10
C ASN A 41 -22.82 1.79 -7.62
N CYS A 42 -21.81 1.66 -6.75
CA CYS A 42 -21.99 1.34 -5.35
C CYS A 42 -21.08 2.24 -4.49
N HIS A 43 -20.03 1.69 -3.89
CA HIS A 43 -19.21 2.40 -2.93
C HIS A 43 -18.17 3.35 -3.52
N LEU A 44 -17.87 3.27 -4.83
CA LEU A 44 -16.82 4.10 -5.44
C LEU A 44 -17.07 5.60 -5.23
N ILE A 45 -18.27 6.10 -5.54
CA ILE A 45 -18.60 7.52 -5.45
C ILE A 45 -18.50 8.01 -3.99
N LYS A 46 -18.99 7.20 -3.04
CA LYS A 46 -18.94 7.49 -1.60
C LYS A 46 -17.50 7.58 -1.10
N LEU A 47 -16.61 6.70 -1.57
CA LEU A 47 -15.21 6.69 -1.19
C LEU A 47 -14.42 7.82 -1.85
N GLN A 48 -14.68 8.11 -3.13
CA GLN A 48 -14.07 9.23 -3.85
C GLN A 48 -14.37 10.57 -3.19
N LYS A 49 -15.64 10.81 -2.78
CA LYS A 49 -16.03 12.00 -2.01
C LYS A 49 -15.26 12.13 -0.68
N LYS A 50 -14.87 11.01 -0.08
CA LYS A 50 -14.06 10.97 1.16
C LYS A 50 -12.55 10.96 0.92
N GLY A 51 -12.09 11.02 -0.33
CA GLY A 51 -10.67 10.88 -0.67
C GLY A 51 -10.07 9.50 -0.32
N LYS A 52 -10.92 8.47 -0.23
CA LYS A 52 -10.56 7.10 0.10
C LYS A 52 -10.64 6.18 -1.12
N ILE A 53 -9.96 5.04 -1.04
CA ILE A 53 -9.99 3.94 -2.00
C ILE A 53 -10.20 2.63 -1.25
N ALA A 54 -10.83 1.65 -1.91
CA ALA A 54 -10.96 0.31 -1.39
C ALA A 54 -9.99 -0.60 -2.15
N LEU A 55 -9.31 -1.48 -1.42
CA LEU A 55 -8.29 -2.41 -1.89
C LEU A 55 -8.63 -3.81 -1.38
N TYR A 56 -8.30 -4.83 -2.16
CA TYR A 56 -8.19 -6.19 -1.67
C TYR A 56 -6.78 -6.40 -1.12
N SER A 57 -6.66 -6.74 0.17
CA SER A 57 -5.45 -7.34 0.72
C SER A 57 -5.51 -8.84 0.45
N ILE A 58 -4.53 -9.33 -0.30
CA ILE A 58 -4.40 -10.72 -0.72
C ILE A 58 -3.15 -11.28 -0.05
N ASP A 59 -3.30 -12.37 0.69
CA ASP A 59 -2.16 -13.10 1.26
C ASP A 59 -1.25 -13.65 0.13
N LYS A 60 0.03 -13.93 0.44
CA LYS A 60 0.95 -14.66 -0.47
C LYS A 60 0.33 -15.88 -1.15
N ASN A 61 -0.52 -16.61 -0.43
CA ASN A 61 -1.14 -17.84 -0.94
C ASN A 61 -2.37 -17.58 -1.83
N GLY A 62 -2.85 -16.33 -1.93
CA GLY A 62 -4.02 -15.95 -2.73
C GLY A 62 -5.38 -16.41 -2.17
N ILE A 63 -5.38 -17.13 -1.05
CA ILE A 63 -6.56 -17.80 -0.49
C ILE A 63 -7.49 -16.79 0.21
N ASN A 64 -6.94 -15.94 1.08
CA ASN A 64 -7.76 -14.97 1.81
C ASN A 64 -7.74 -13.62 1.11
N LYS A 65 -8.92 -13.03 0.97
CA LYS A 65 -9.11 -11.67 0.45
C LYS A 65 -9.83 -10.86 1.51
N ARG A 66 -9.16 -9.82 2.02
CA ARG A 66 -9.74 -8.84 2.95
C ARG A 66 -9.91 -7.51 2.25
N VAL A 67 -10.88 -6.72 2.69
CA VAL A 67 -11.13 -5.39 2.11
C VAL A 67 -10.53 -4.34 3.02
N GLU A 68 -9.56 -3.57 2.52
CA GLU A 68 -8.97 -2.45 3.24
C GLU A 68 -9.39 -1.13 2.59
N ILE A 69 -9.81 -0.17 3.43
CA ILE A 69 -10.19 1.17 2.97
C ILE A 69 -9.10 2.15 3.40
N LEU A 70 -8.32 2.63 2.43
CA LEU A 70 -7.20 3.55 2.66
C LEU A 70 -7.49 4.94 2.12
N SER A 71 -6.76 5.94 2.64
CA SER A 71 -6.71 7.25 2.00
C SER A 71 -5.82 7.20 0.77
N LYS A 72 -6.15 7.98 -0.28
CA LYS A 72 -5.31 8.06 -1.50
C LYS A 72 -3.85 8.41 -1.19
N ARG A 73 -3.61 9.26 -0.18
CA ARG A 73 -2.26 9.65 0.26
C ARG A 73 -1.50 8.49 0.88
N LYS A 74 -2.14 7.70 1.74
CA LYS A 74 -1.51 6.54 2.39
C LYS A 74 -1.13 5.47 1.36
N TYR A 75 -2.02 5.22 0.39
CA TYR A 75 -1.75 4.28 -0.71
C TYR A 75 -0.56 4.72 -1.57
N LYS A 76 -0.53 5.99 -2.02
CA LYS A 76 0.62 6.54 -2.78
C LYS A 76 1.94 6.44 -1.99
N ASN A 77 1.92 6.72 -0.69
CA ASN A 77 3.13 6.63 0.12
C ASN A 77 3.57 5.18 0.35
N GLN A 78 2.65 4.22 0.42
CA GLN A 78 2.98 2.79 0.46
C GLN A 78 3.56 2.32 -0.88
N SER A 79 2.98 2.71 -2.02
CA SER A 79 3.52 2.36 -3.34
C SER A 79 4.91 2.97 -3.59
N ILE A 80 5.20 4.15 -3.04
CA ILE A 80 6.52 4.82 -3.14
C ILE A 80 7.54 4.19 -2.19
N ARG A 81 7.13 3.54 -1.08
CA ARG A 81 8.07 2.85 -0.17
C ARG A 81 8.65 1.57 -0.75
N PHE A 82 8.09 1.02 -1.82
CA PHE A 82 8.75 0.01 -2.67
C PHE A 82 9.89 0.60 -3.53
N ARG A 83 10.57 1.64 -3.04
CA ARG A 83 11.73 2.25 -3.69
C ARG A 83 12.91 1.28 -3.62
N THR A 84 13.09 0.56 -4.73
CA THR A 84 14.36 0.25 -5.39
C THR A 84 15.59 0.23 -4.49
N ASN A 85 16.25 -0.93 -4.39
CA ASN A 85 17.62 -1.10 -3.90
C ASN A 85 18.67 -0.45 -4.84
N LEU A 86 18.37 0.69 -5.45
CA LEU A 86 19.38 1.51 -6.12
C LEU A 86 20.12 2.27 -5.02
N THR A 87 21.07 1.58 -4.40
CA THR A 87 22.15 2.17 -3.62
C THR A 87 22.73 3.31 -4.44
N GLY A 88 22.84 4.51 -3.86
CA GLY A 88 23.35 5.72 -4.52
C GLY A 88 24.84 5.68 -4.93
N LYS A 89 25.36 4.50 -5.28
CA LYS A 89 26.72 4.27 -5.78
C LYS A 89 26.80 4.17 -7.31
N ASP A 90 25.66 4.10 -8.00
CA ASP A 90 25.60 3.96 -9.46
C ASP A 90 25.22 5.25 -10.21
N ILE A 91 25.10 6.40 -9.54
CA ILE A 91 25.01 7.72 -10.20
C ILE A 91 26.44 8.23 -10.41
N GLY A 92 27.20 7.51 -11.23
CA GLY A 92 28.46 7.98 -11.79
C GLY A 92 28.21 8.60 -13.16
N GLY A 93 28.52 9.89 -13.31
CA GLY A 93 28.73 10.51 -14.61
C GLY A 93 27.61 11.44 -15.08
N GLY A 94 27.63 12.69 -14.61
CA GLY A 94 26.75 13.73 -15.12
C GLY A 94 27.07 15.12 -14.54
N GLY A 95 28.32 15.56 -14.66
CA GLY A 95 28.69 16.97 -14.52
C GLY A 95 29.66 17.30 -15.66
N ASN A 96 29.68 18.47 -16.31
CA ASN A 96 28.91 19.72 -16.25
C ASN A 96 28.61 20.11 -17.72
N LEU A 97 27.53 20.81 -18.09
CA LEU A 97 27.34 22.27 -18.02
C LEU A 97 28.55 23.09 -18.52
N GLU A 98 28.30 23.75 -19.66
CA GLU A 98 29.11 24.64 -20.51
C GLU A 98 29.99 24.00 -21.61
#